data_AF-A0A0M2UZC5-F1
#
_entry.id   AF-A0A0M2UZC5-F1
#
_cell.length_a   1.000
_cell.length_b   1.000
_cell.length_c   1.000
_cell.angle_alpha   90.00
_cell.angle_beta   90.00
_cell.angle_gamma   90.00
#
_symmetry.space_group_name_H-M   'P 1'
#
loop_
_entity.id
_entity.type
_entity.pdbx_description
1 polymer ?
#
loop_
_entity_poly.entity_id
_entity_poly.type
_entity_poly.pdbx_seq_one_letter_code
_entity_poly.pdbx_strand_id
1 'polypeptide(L)' 'MATKRTVKVGDERFLEFIAADTGMRTHYIPLDETEYKHKTAEVLIEGHMRKNPGVTYGGALLKVSAEHPEFFI' A
#
# COMPACT_ATOMS: atom_id res chain seq x y z
N MET A 1 4.45 12.29 10.47
CA MET A 1 3.73 11.66 9.34
C MET A 1 3.96 10.15 9.46
N ALA A 2 2.93 9.30 9.39
CA ALA A 2 3.11 7.85 9.44
C ALA A 2 3.14 7.29 8.00
N THR A 3 4.00 6.30 7.75
CA THR A 3 4.00 5.55 6.48
C THR A 3 3.26 4.24 6.71
N LYS A 4 2.40 3.85 5.77
CA LYS A 4 1.73 2.54 5.80
C LYS A 4 2.35 1.58 4.79
N ARG A 5 2.35 0.28 5.09
CA ARG A 5 2.71 -0.81 4.16
C ARG A 5 1.82 -2.02 4.38
N THR A 6 1.52 -2.77 3.33
CA THR A 6 0.93 -4.10 3.49
C THR A 6 2.01 -5.15 3.67
N VAL A 7 1.73 -6.16 4.48
CA VAL A 7 2.65 -7.26 4.79
C VAL A 7 1.89 -8.59 4.68
N LYS A 8 2.53 -9.60 4.09
CA LYS A 8 2.02 -10.96 4.02
C LYS A 8 3.08 -11.93 4.57
N VAL A 9 2.74 -12.70 5.59
CA VAL A 9 3.62 -13.71 6.20
C VAL A 9 2.83 -15.00 6.32
N GLY A 10 3.18 -16.00 5.49
CA GLY A 10 2.36 -17.21 5.36
C GLY A 10 0.93 -16.85 4.92
N ASP A 11 -0.05 -17.27 5.73
CA ASP A 11 -1.47 -17.00 5.52
C ASP A 11 -1.93 -15.68 6.15
N GLU A 12 -1.10 -15.06 6.98
CA GLU A 12 -1.44 -13.81 7.65
C GLU A 12 -1.17 -12.60 6.74
N ARG A 13 -2.09 -11.63 6.78
CA ARG A 13 -2.06 -10.41 5.97
C ARG A 13 -2.39 -9.23 6.87
N PHE A 14 -1.61 -8.15 6.79
CA PHE A 14 -1.79 -6.99 7.65
C PHE A 14 -1.49 -5.67 6.91
N LEU A 15 -2.16 -4.59 7.31
CA LEU A 15 -1.74 -3.22 7.06
C LEU A 15 -0.95 -2.72 8.29
N GLU A 16 0.34 -2.45 8.11
CA GLU A 16 1.19 -1.89 9.15
C GLU A 16 1.31 -0.38 9.03
N PHE A 17 1.27 0.30 10.17
CA PHE A 17 1.56 1.73 10.29
C PHE A 17 2.91 1.92 10.97
N ILE A 18 3.77 2.71 10.33
CA ILE A 18 5.16 2.90 10.70
C ILE A 18 5.39 4.38 10.98
N ALA A 19 5.98 4.69 12.13
CA ALA A 19 6.39 6.04 12.46
C ALA A 19 7.57 6.46 11.56
N ALA A 20 7.44 7.57 10.82
CA ALA A 20 8.45 7.96 9.84
C ALA A 20 9.78 8.43 10.44
N ASP A 21 9.79 8.79 11.73
CA ASP A 21 10.96 9.25 12.48
C ASP A 21 11.83 8.10 12.99
N THR A 22 11.21 7.01 13.45
CA THR A 22 11.88 5.88 14.11
C THR A 22 11.90 4.62 13.26
N GLY A 23 11.07 4.54 12.21
CA GLY A 23 10.85 3.31 11.45
C GLY A 23 10.16 2.20 12.23
N MET A 24 9.68 2.48 13.45
CA MET A 24 9.03 1.50 14.30
C MET A 24 7.55 1.35 13.92
N ARG A 25 7.07 0.10 13.96
CA ARG A 25 5.65 -0.20 13.81
C ARG A 25 4.89 0.35 15.02
N THR A 26 3.91 1.21 14.77
CA THR A 26 3.06 1.77 15.82
C THR A 26 1.83 0.90 16.08
N HIS A 27 1.22 0.38 15.01
CA HIS A 27 0.12 -0.56 15.07
C HIS A 27 -0.05 -1.28 13.73
N TYR A 28 -0.91 -2.31 13.71
CA TYR A 28 -1.28 -3.03 12.51
C TYR A 28 -2.75 -3.42 12.53
N ILE A 29 -3.31 -3.67 11.35
CA ILE A 29 -4.69 -4.10 11.15
C ILE A 29 -4.65 -5.43 10.37
N PRO A 30 -5.22 -6.54 10.90
CA PRO A 30 -5.40 -7.77 10.13
C PRO A 30 -6.31 -7.53 8.94
N LEU A 31 -5.98 -8.15 7.81
CA LEU A 31 -6.73 -8.04 6.58
C LEU A 31 -7.11 -9.44 6.10
N ASP A 32 -8.30 -9.55 5.51
CA ASP A 32 -8.57 -10.68 4.63
C ASP A 32 -7.84 -10.53 3.27
N GLU A 33 -8.02 -11.47 2.35
CA GLU A 33 -7.36 -11.42 1.05
C GLU A 33 -7.81 -10.25 0.17
N THR A 34 -9.12 -9.96 0.16
CA THR A 34 -9.70 -8.89 -0.65
C THR A 34 -9.24 -7.54 -0.12
N GLU A 35 -9.33 -7.35 1.19
CA GLU A 35 -8.82 -6.16 1.87
C GLU A 35 -7.32 -5.97 1.66
N TYR A 36 -6.54 -7.06 1.72
CA TYR A 36 -5.11 -7.00 1.45
C TYR A 36 -4.80 -6.54 0.03
N LYS A 37 -5.51 -7.06 -0.98
CA LYS A 37 -5.33 -6.64 -2.38
C LYS A 37 -5.65 -5.15 -2.54
N HIS A 38 -6.80 -4.71 -2.04
CA HIS A 38 -7.23 -3.31 -2.09
C HIS A 38 -6.23 -2.38 -1.37
N LYS A 39 -5.80 -2.73 -0.16
CA LYS A 39 -4.84 -1.91 0.60
C LYS A 39 -3.45 -1.92 -0.01
N THR A 40 -3.04 -3.02 -0.63
CA THR A 40 -1.76 -3.07 -1.34
C THR A 40 -1.78 -2.13 -2.55
N ALA A 41 -2.85 -2.14 -3.34
CA ALA A 41 -3.04 -1.19 -4.43
C ALA A 41 -2.98 0.27 -3.95
N GLU A 42 -3.74 0.63 -2.90
CA GLU A 42 -3.70 1.99 -2.32
C GLU A 42 -2.28 2.41 -1.90
N VAL A 43 -1.56 1.54 -1.18
CA VAL A 43 -0.19 1.81 -0.72
C VAL A 43 0.75 2.04 -1.89
N LEU A 44 0.65 1.23 -2.94
CA LEU A 44 1.47 1.37 -4.14
C LEU A 44 1.17 2.67 -4.89
N ILE A 45 -0.11 3.04 -5.03
CA ILE A 45 -0.54 4.29 -5.67
C ILE A 45 -0.01 5.51 -4.90
N GLU A 46 -0.22 5.55 -3.59
CA GLU A 46 0.29 6.64 -2.74
C GLU A 46 1.82 6.71 -2.77
N GLY A 47 2.49 5.56 -2.76
CA GLY A 47 3.94 5.45 -2.88
C GLY A 47 4.44 5.99 -4.22
N HIS A 48 3.74 5.68 -5.32
CA HIS A 48 4.06 6.18 -6.65
C HIS A 48 3.89 7.70 -6.75
N MET A 49 2.77 8.23 -6.26
CA MET A 49 2.53 9.69 -6.23
C MET A 49 3.58 10.42 -5.39
N ARG A 50 3.99 9.86 -4.25
CA ARG A 50 5.04 10.44 -3.40
C ARG A 50 6.41 10.47 -4.10
N LYS A 51 6.73 9.45 -4.89
CA LYS A 51 7.99 9.37 -5.66
C LYS A 51 7.98 10.25 -6.91
N ASN A 52 6.80 10.58 -7.45
CA ASN A 52 6.65 11.33 -8.70
C ASN A 52 5.75 12.57 -8.48
N PRO A 53 6.31 13.68 -7.97
CA PRO A 53 5.59 14.94 -7.81
C PRO A 53 4.95 15.38 -9.14
N GLY A 54 3.65 15.67 -9.12
CA GLY A 54 2.89 16.06 -10.30
C GLY A 54 2.10 14.92 -10.97
N VAL A 55 2.28 13.66 -10.56
CA VAL A 55 1.41 12.56 -10.99
C VAL A 55 0.07 12.64 -10.26
N THR A 56 -1.02 12.62 -11.04
CA THR A 56 -2.39 12.58 -10.49
C THR A 56 -2.72 11.18 -9.99
N TYR A 57 -3.75 11.08 -9.14
CA TYR A 57 -4.25 9.78 -8.68
C TYR A 57 -4.61 8.86 -9.86
N GLY A 58 -5.28 9.37 -10.89
CA GLY A 58 -5.63 8.58 -12.08
C GLY A 58 -4.40 8.09 -12.85
N GLY A 59 -3.35 8.90 -12.97
CA GLY A 59 -2.09 8.49 -13.59
C GLY A 59 -1.36 7.41 -12.78
N ALA A 60 -1.31 7.56 -11.46
CA ALA A 60 -0.73 6.57 -10.57
C ALA A 60 -1.54 5.25 -10.58
N LEU A 61 -2.88 5.34 -10.58
CA LEU A 61 -3.77 4.19 -10.68
C LEU A 61 -3.51 3.40 -11.95
N LEU A 62 -3.47 4.05 -13.13
CA LEU A 62 -3.20 3.39 -14.41
C LEU A 62 -1.82 2.72 -14.43
N LYS A 63 -0.81 3.38 -13.85
CA LYS A 63 0.55 2.83 -13.80
C LYS A 63 0.62 1.60 -12.88
N VAL A 64 0.07 1.70 -11.68
CA VAL A 64 0.10 0.61 -10.69
C VAL A 64 -0.78 -0.56 -11.14
N SER A 65 -1.93 -0.32 -11.75
CA SER A 65 -2.78 -1.41 -12.27
C SER A 65 -2.18 -2.14 -13.46
N ALA A 66 -1.39 -1.46 -14.29
CA ALA A 66 -0.63 -2.09 -15.37
C ALA A 66 0.55 -2.94 -14.85
N GLU A 67 1.19 -2.52 -13.75
CA GLU A 67 2.33 -3.24 -13.15
C GLU A 67 1.91 -4.36 -12.20
N HIS A 68 0.76 -4.22 -11.54
CA HIS A 68 0.27 -5.12 -10.51
C HIS A 68 -1.22 -5.46 -10.69
N PRO A 69 -1.63 -6.07 -11.82
CA PRO A 69 -3.03 -6.36 -12.11
C PRO A 69 -3.69 -7.28 -11.07
N GLU A 70 -2.93 -8.08 -10.35
CA GLU A 70 -3.40 -8.98 -9.29
C GLU A 70 -4.08 -8.29 -8.10
N PHE A 71 -3.91 -6.97 -7.97
CA PHE A 71 -4.52 -6.17 -6.90
C PHE A 71 -5.78 -5.39 -7.32
N PHE A 72 -6.20 -5.48 -8.59
CA PHE A 72 -7.30 -4.68 -9.18
C PHE A 72 -8.45 -5.53 -9.74
N ILE A 73 -8.74 -6.64 -9.07
CA ILE A 73 -9.72 -7.65 -9.50
C ILE A 73 -11.10 -7.35 -8.91
#